data_AF-A0A7C1YST5-F1
#
_entry.id   AF-A0A7C1YST5-F1
#
_cell.length_a   1.000
_cell.length_b   1.000
_cell.length_c   1.000
_cell.angle_alpha   90.00
_cell.angle_beta   90.00
_cell.angle_gamma   90.00
#
_symmetry.space_group_name_H-M   'P 1'
#
loop_
_entity.id
_entity.type
_entity.pdbx_description
1 polymer ?
#
loop_
_entity_poly.entity_id
_entity_poly.type
_entity_poly.pdbx_seq_one_letter_code
_entity_poly.pdbx_strand_id
1 'polypeptide(L)'
;MRGKIRVWMGMFVSFLMVFAYVGAASSADIYYDVPSEAYPTIQSAIDAAISSPTGVDNAAYIRVAQGTYQENLTIDPDLDGIYNIFLQGGYSSDFTSRTVDPSNTVIDGGNSGRAMFINSPYEENGVQLSMRIEGFTITGGNDSFGSGVRVKAQHRYTIVFDHMMFENNEGSSLGGGLWISCYGEITVQNSTIKENKSQFGAGIKMEVYSQGYAKVANNIFENNNDNDPSNNHIIQGKSYQEFFSSLIPMANSTLTKLTLEMEVDDPGKEPEVRSRDLLDRVGYAARHGTAKPKPVDTQKPAITEFEQTTLFITPGLISWGGVEPLQEALRNLSEQANVLASKVDAVMEKDPAQWTAEDKNIVKERTNISCSIERLG
;
A
#
# COMPACT_ATOMS: atom_id res chain seq x y z
N MET A 1 75.80 -53.05 56.36
CA MET A 1 74.70 -52.13 55.99
C MET A 1 74.10 -52.60 54.67
N ARG A 2 72.94 -53.27 54.69
CA ARG A 2 72.15 -53.61 53.50
C ARG A 2 70.73 -53.11 53.76
N GLY A 3 70.43 -51.92 53.23
CA GLY A 3 69.14 -51.27 53.38
C GLY A 3 68.09 -51.91 52.48
N LYS A 4 66.98 -52.35 53.06
CA LYS A 4 65.79 -52.84 52.35
C LYS A 4 65.03 -51.63 51.78
N ILE A 5 64.82 -51.62 50.47
CA ILE A 5 63.92 -50.69 49.79
C ILE A 5 62.49 -51.18 50.02
N ARG A 6 61.65 -50.36 50.67
CA ARG A 6 60.20 -50.54 50.76
C ARG A 6 59.57 -49.75 49.61
N VAL A 7 58.94 -50.46 48.67
CA VAL A 7 58.08 -49.86 47.65
C VAL A 7 56.71 -49.59 48.27
N TRP A 8 56.29 -48.32 48.26
CA TRP A 8 54.94 -47.90 48.62
C TRP A 8 54.01 -48.14 47.43
N MET A 9 52.97 -48.96 47.63
CA MET A 9 51.92 -49.17 46.63
C MET A 9 50.79 -48.16 46.92
N GLY A 10 50.81 -47.05 46.19
CA GLY A 10 49.74 -46.05 46.23
C GLY A 10 48.49 -46.59 45.54
N MET A 11 47.40 -46.71 46.29
CA MET A 11 46.10 -47.13 45.82
C MET A 11 45.44 -45.95 45.09
N PHE A 12 45.38 -45.98 43.76
CA PHE A 12 44.68 -45.00 42.93
C PHE A 12 43.17 -45.30 42.98
N VAL A 13 42.41 -44.49 43.71
CA VAL A 13 40.95 -44.48 43.65
C VAL A 13 40.55 -43.77 42.36
N SER A 14 40.08 -44.53 41.38
CA SER A 14 39.56 -43.99 40.12
C SER A 14 38.12 -43.55 40.32
N PHE A 15 37.88 -42.24 40.37
CA PHE A 15 36.54 -41.67 40.28
C PHE A 15 36.04 -41.84 38.84
N LEU A 16 35.07 -42.72 38.65
CA LEU A 16 34.31 -42.83 37.40
C LEU A 16 33.37 -41.61 37.33
N MET A 17 33.82 -40.52 36.71
CA MET A 17 32.92 -39.44 36.29
C MET A 17 32.08 -39.96 35.13
N VAL A 18 30.84 -40.33 35.43
CA VAL A 18 29.79 -40.47 34.41
C VAL A 18 29.42 -39.06 33.97
N PHE A 19 30.02 -38.59 32.86
CA PHE A 19 29.42 -37.50 32.10
C PHE A 19 28.11 -38.04 31.54
N ALA A 20 27.00 -37.75 32.20
CA ALA A 20 25.71 -37.75 31.55
C ALA A 20 25.79 -36.70 30.45
N TYR A 21 26.03 -37.14 29.22
CA TYR A 21 25.80 -36.34 28.03
C TYR A 21 24.29 -36.10 28.00
N VAL A 22 23.84 -35.04 28.68
CA VAL A 22 22.53 -34.46 28.39
C VAL A 22 22.72 -33.86 27.01
N GLY A 23 22.44 -34.66 25.98
CA GLY A 23 22.28 -34.12 24.64
C GLY A 23 21.32 -32.96 24.77
N ALA A 24 21.73 -31.78 24.30
CA ALA A 24 20.81 -30.68 24.13
C ALA A 24 19.64 -31.23 23.30
N ALA A 25 18.49 -31.42 23.94
CA ALA A 25 17.27 -31.66 23.19
C ALA A 25 17.13 -30.40 22.33
N SER A 26 17.32 -30.53 21.01
CA SER A 26 16.88 -29.48 20.10
C SER A 26 15.40 -29.31 20.41
N SER A 27 15.02 -28.16 20.96
CA SER A 27 13.61 -27.85 21.08
C SER A 27 13.00 -27.97 19.69
N ALA A 28 11.80 -28.52 19.59
CA ALA A 28 11.14 -28.64 18.30
C ALA A 28 10.51 -27.29 17.93
N ASP A 29 10.29 -27.06 16.65
CA ASP A 29 9.36 -26.03 16.20
C ASP A 29 7.98 -26.20 16.85
N ILE A 30 7.32 -25.08 17.12
CA ILE A 30 6.03 -25.04 17.82
C ILE A 30 4.94 -24.66 16.81
N TYR A 31 3.82 -25.37 16.83
CA TYR A 31 2.71 -25.18 15.89
C TYR A 31 1.44 -24.77 16.63
N TYR A 32 0.81 -23.70 16.15
CA TYR A 32 -0.42 -23.13 16.68
C TYR A 32 -1.48 -23.13 15.57
N ASP A 33 -2.46 -24.02 15.68
CA ASP A 33 -3.52 -24.19 14.67
C ASP A 33 -4.74 -23.34 15.02
N VAL A 34 -5.16 -22.50 14.08
CA VAL A 34 -6.27 -21.55 14.25
C VAL A 34 -7.34 -21.78 13.17
N PRO A 35 -8.62 -21.98 13.53
CA PRO A 35 -9.10 -22.17 14.89
C PRO A 35 -8.82 -23.61 15.39
N SER A 36 -8.61 -23.74 16.70
CA SER A 36 -8.61 -25.02 17.41
C SER A 36 -9.21 -24.84 18.81
N GLU A 37 -9.38 -25.94 19.55
CA GLU A 37 -9.83 -25.87 20.96
C GLU A 37 -8.86 -25.06 21.83
N ALA A 38 -7.55 -25.16 21.58
CA ALA A 38 -6.53 -24.42 22.31
C ALA A 38 -6.40 -22.97 21.84
N TYR A 39 -6.62 -22.72 20.55
CA TYR A 39 -6.45 -21.41 19.92
C TYR A 39 -7.69 -21.05 19.08
N PRO A 40 -8.78 -20.60 19.71
CA PRO A 40 -10.02 -20.29 19.01
C PRO A 40 -9.91 -19.04 18.11
N THR A 41 -8.91 -18.19 18.33
CA THR A 41 -8.69 -16.93 17.59
C THR A 41 -7.24 -16.78 17.17
N ILE A 42 -6.97 -15.94 16.17
CA ILE A 42 -5.59 -15.64 15.75
C ILE A 42 -4.84 -14.98 16.90
N GLN A 43 -5.48 -14.05 17.62
CA GLN A 43 -4.85 -13.40 18.78
C GLN A 43 -4.43 -14.41 19.85
N SER A 44 -5.25 -15.42 20.17
CA SER A 44 -4.89 -16.42 21.19
C SER A 44 -3.65 -17.25 20.83
N ALA A 45 -3.45 -17.52 19.53
CA ALA A 45 -2.23 -18.17 19.05
C ALA A 45 -1.01 -17.23 19.08
N ILE A 46 -1.21 -15.94 18.75
CA ILE A 46 -0.16 -14.91 18.88
C ILE A 46 0.28 -14.79 20.34
N ASP A 47 -0.66 -14.64 21.26
CA ASP A 47 -0.40 -14.52 22.70
C ASP A 47 0.43 -15.71 23.19
N ALA A 48 0.08 -16.93 22.76
CA ALA A 48 0.81 -18.13 23.11
C ALA A 48 2.22 -18.16 22.48
N ALA A 49 2.38 -17.71 21.23
CA ALA A 49 3.67 -17.65 20.54
C ALA A 49 4.63 -16.60 21.10
N ILE A 50 4.12 -15.49 21.65
CA ILE A 50 4.94 -14.44 22.28
C ILE A 50 5.12 -14.62 23.79
N SER A 51 4.39 -15.56 24.42
CA SER A 51 4.52 -15.84 25.86
C SER A 51 5.87 -16.46 26.26
N SER A 52 6.65 -16.97 25.30
CA SER A 52 7.97 -17.51 25.54
C SER A 52 8.88 -17.35 24.32
N PRO A 53 10.13 -16.86 24.48
CA PRO A 53 11.09 -16.79 23.38
C PRO A 53 11.35 -18.16 22.74
N THR A 54 11.34 -18.22 21.41
CA THR A 54 11.65 -19.44 20.66
C THR A 54 13.14 -19.80 20.70
N GLY A 55 14.02 -18.80 20.90
CA GLY A 55 15.47 -18.97 20.79
C GLY A 55 15.97 -18.99 19.35
N VAL A 56 17.28 -19.21 19.17
CA VAL A 56 17.94 -19.14 17.84
C VAL A 56 17.58 -20.28 16.90
N ASP A 57 17.29 -21.46 17.44
CA ASP A 57 17.19 -22.70 16.64
C ASP A 57 15.74 -23.14 16.34
N ASN A 58 14.74 -22.42 16.88
CA ASN A 58 13.33 -22.82 16.79
C ASN A 58 12.45 -21.71 16.25
N ALA A 59 11.32 -22.10 15.68
CA ALA A 59 10.27 -21.20 15.22
C ALA A 59 8.89 -21.56 15.77
N ALA A 60 8.04 -20.54 15.88
CA ALA A 60 6.61 -20.64 16.14
C ALA A 60 5.84 -20.46 14.82
N TYR A 61 5.08 -21.48 14.41
CA TYR A 61 4.23 -21.47 13.22
C TYR A 61 2.77 -21.30 13.65
N ILE A 62 2.20 -20.13 13.40
CA ILE A 62 0.78 -19.87 13.56
C ILE A 62 0.11 -20.15 12.21
N ARG A 63 -0.55 -21.31 12.12
CA ARG A 63 -1.21 -21.81 10.92
C ARG A 63 -2.69 -21.45 11.01
N VAL A 64 -3.15 -20.61 10.09
CA VAL A 64 -4.53 -20.12 10.08
C VAL A 64 -5.29 -20.76 8.93
N ALA A 65 -6.38 -21.44 9.28
CA ALA A 65 -7.29 -22.04 8.34
C ALA A 65 -8.00 -20.97 7.51
N GLN A 66 -8.42 -21.32 6.31
CA GLN A 66 -9.19 -20.43 5.44
C GLN A 66 -10.48 -19.94 6.13
N GLY A 67 -10.82 -18.67 5.94
CA GLY A 67 -11.96 -18.02 6.59
C GLY A 67 -11.75 -16.54 6.83
N THR A 68 -12.78 -15.90 7.39
CA THR A 68 -12.75 -14.49 7.81
C THR A 68 -12.74 -14.42 9.33
N TYR A 69 -11.76 -13.71 9.87
CA TYR A 69 -11.52 -13.52 11.29
C TYR A 69 -11.70 -12.04 11.60
N GLN A 70 -12.80 -11.71 12.26
CA GLN A 70 -13.05 -10.34 12.71
C GLN A 70 -12.28 -10.10 14.01
N GLU A 71 -11.06 -9.57 13.89
CA GLU A 71 -10.12 -9.40 15.00
C GLU A 71 -9.25 -8.14 14.80
N ASN A 72 -8.86 -7.49 15.89
CA ASN A 72 -7.83 -6.45 15.89
C ASN A 72 -6.58 -7.02 16.59
N LEU A 73 -5.59 -7.42 15.79
CA LEU A 73 -4.43 -8.17 16.27
C LEU A 73 -3.38 -7.25 16.90
N THR A 74 -2.76 -7.70 17.98
CA THR A 74 -1.61 -7.05 18.62
C THR A 74 -0.48 -8.04 18.82
N ILE A 75 0.71 -7.65 18.37
CA ILE A 75 1.97 -8.38 18.55
C ILE A 75 2.90 -7.44 19.33
N ASP A 76 3.10 -7.75 20.61
CA ASP A 76 3.88 -6.93 21.54
C ASP A 76 4.68 -7.84 22.50
N PRO A 77 5.76 -8.49 22.02
CA PRO A 77 6.59 -9.33 22.87
C PRO A 77 7.30 -8.48 23.93
N ASP A 78 7.08 -8.80 25.21
CA ASP A 78 7.54 -8.04 26.36
C ASP A 78 8.68 -8.73 27.14
N LEU A 79 8.90 -10.04 26.92
CA LEU A 79 10.00 -10.78 27.54
C LEU A 79 11.26 -10.77 26.68
N ASP A 80 12.40 -10.51 27.31
CA ASP A 80 13.73 -10.60 26.68
C ASP A 80 13.95 -11.96 26.03
N GLY A 81 14.38 -11.95 24.76
CA GLY A 81 14.70 -13.16 24.02
C GLY A 81 14.49 -13.02 22.52
N ILE A 82 14.68 -14.14 21.82
CA ILE A 82 14.56 -14.24 20.37
C ILE A 82 13.24 -14.92 20.04
N TYR A 83 12.45 -14.27 19.18
CA TYR A 83 11.18 -14.76 18.66
C TYR A 83 11.28 -14.92 17.15
N ASN A 84 11.11 -16.14 16.66
CA ASN A 84 11.00 -16.45 15.23
C ASN A 84 9.57 -16.90 14.94
N ILE A 85 8.74 -16.02 14.39
CA ILE A 85 7.30 -16.27 14.22
C ILE A 85 6.91 -16.27 12.74
N PHE A 86 6.20 -17.31 12.33
CA PHE A 86 5.58 -17.42 11.01
C PHE A 86 4.07 -17.40 11.18
N LEU A 87 3.43 -16.29 10.79
CA LEU A 87 1.97 -16.17 10.72
C LEU A 87 1.54 -16.48 9.29
N GLN A 88 0.78 -17.57 9.10
CA GLN A 88 0.56 -18.18 7.79
C GLN A 88 -0.93 -18.44 7.54
N GLY A 89 -1.49 -17.79 6.52
CA GLY A 89 -2.85 -18.04 6.03
C GLY A 89 -2.92 -19.17 5.01
N GLY A 90 -4.15 -19.55 4.67
CA GLY A 90 -4.45 -20.43 3.54
C GLY A 90 -4.53 -21.93 3.85
N TYR A 91 -4.49 -22.34 5.12
CA TYR A 91 -4.56 -23.77 5.48
C TYR A 91 -5.97 -24.34 5.33
N SER A 92 -6.08 -25.60 4.91
CA SER A 92 -7.35 -26.34 5.01
C SER A 92 -7.77 -26.47 6.49
N SER A 93 -9.06 -26.67 6.75
CA SER A 93 -9.61 -26.76 8.11
C SER A 93 -9.03 -27.92 8.95
N ASP A 94 -8.40 -28.90 8.30
CA ASP A 94 -7.70 -30.03 8.92
C ASP A 94 -6.18 -29.86 8.94
N PHE A 95 -5.66 -28.72 8.48
CA PHE A 95 -4.23 -28.38 8.41
C PHE A 95 -3.36 -29.36 7.61
N THR A 96 -3.96 -30.15 6.70
CA THR A 96 -3.23 -31.11 5.87
C THR A 96 -2.71 -30.50 4.56
N SER A 97 -3.24 -29.35 4.15
CA SER A 97 -2.86 -28.64 2.93
C SER A 97 -2.86 -27.13 3.13
N ARG A 98 -2.15 -26.39 2.27
CA ARG A 98 -2.07 -24.93 2.30
C ARG A 98 -2.08 -24.38 0.87
N THR A 99 -2.90 -23.36 0.63
CA THR A 99 -2.90 -22.58 -0.62
C THR A 99 -2.62 -21.12 -0.28
N VAL A 100 -1.50 -20.58 -0.75
CA VAL A 100 -1.09 -19.19 -0.47
C VAL A 100 -1.79 -18.25 -1.46
N ASP A 101 -3.03 -17.91 -1.13
CA ASP A 101 -3.83 -16.89 -1.79
C ASP A 101 -4.41 -15.97 -0.70
N PRO A 102 -4.08 -14.67 -0.70
CA PRO A 102 -4.56 -13.72 0.31
C PRO A 102 -6.07 -13.74 0.51
N SER A 103 -6.84 -14.00 -0.55
CA SER A 103 -8.31 -13.98 -0.49
C SER A 103 -8.90 -15.12 0.34
N ASN A 104 -8.13 -16.17 0.62
CA ASN A 104 -8.60 -17.34 1.36
C ASN A 104 -8.63 -17.11 2.88
N THR A 105 -7.84 -16.17 3.42
CA THR A 105 -7.76 -15.91 4.86
C THR A 105 -7.79 -14.41 5.10
N VAL A 106 -8.89 -13.92 5.66
CA VAL A 106 -9.16 -12.49 5.86
C VAL A 106 -9.08 -12.15 7.34
N ILE A 107 -8.26 -11.14 7.68
CA ILE A 107 -8.29 -10.46 8.99
C ILE A 107 -9.05 -9.16 8.78
N ASP A 108 -10.23 -9.06 9.41
CA ASP A 108 -11.13 -7.92 9.30
C ASP A 108 -11.14 -7.13 10.62
N GLY A 109 -10.64 -5.89 10.59
CA GLY A 109 -10.63 -4.98 11.73
C GLY A 109 -12.01 -4.44 12.13
N GLY A 110 -13.08 -4.81 11.41
CA GLY A 110 -14.46 -4.50 11.76
C GLY A 110 -14.82 -3.01 11.67
N ASN A 111 -14.04 -2.22 10.95
CA ASN A 111 -14.09 -0.76 10.89
C ASN A 111 -13.90 -0.09 12.25
N SER A 112 -13.19 -0.75 13.17
CA SER A 112 -12.98 -0.28 14.54
C SER A 112 -11.51 -0.41 14.93
N GLY A 113 -10.76 0.68 14.82
CA GLY A 113 -9.33 0.68 15.13
C GLY A 113 -8.52 -0.02 14.03
N ARG A 114 -7.25 -0.29 14.32
CA ARG A 114 -6.34 -0.94 13.36
C ARG A 114 -6.55 -2.45 13.32
N ALA A 115 -6.48 -3.06 12.12
CA ALA A 115 -6.64 -4.50 12.00
C ALA A 115 -5.44 -5.28 12.58
N MET A 116 -4.23 -4.71 12.48
CA MET A 116 -3.02 -5.30 13.09
C MET A 116 -2.07 -4.24 13.64
N PHE A 117 -1.51 -4.51 14.81
CA PHE A 117 -0.47 -3.70 15.44
C PHE A 117 0.74 -4.55 15.80
N ILE A 118 1.91 -4.21 15.24
CA ILE A 118 3.19 -4.76 15.67
C ILE A 118 3.92 -3.68 16.44
N ASN A 119 4.07 -3.89 17.74
CA ASN A 119 4.71 -2.96 18.64
C ASN A 119 6.07 -3.52 19.08
N SER A 120 7.08 -2.66 19.02
CA SER A 120 8.32 -2.86 19.73
C SER A 120 8.39 -1.78 20.81
N PRO A 121 8.51 -2.13 22.10
CA PRO A 121 8.76 -1.14 23.13
C PRO A 121 10.04 -0.36 22.80
N TYR A 122 10.05 0.94 23.10
CA TYR A 122 11.19 1.84 22.85
C TYR A 122 12.38 1.59 23.78
N GLU A 123 12.19 0.82 24.84
CA GLU A 123 13.26 0.49 25.79
C GLU A 123 14.21 -0.53 25.17
N GLU A 124 15.50 -0.47 25.53
CA GLU A 124 16.54 -1.41 25.10
C GLU A 124 16.34 -2.81 25.69
N ASN A 125 15.15 -3.38 25.51
CA ASN A 125 14.84 -4.72 25.96
C ASN A 125 15.59 -5.70 25.05
N GLY A 126 15.99 -6.85 25.60
CA GLY A 126 16.68 -7.93 24.91
C GLY A 126 15.85 -8.63 23.83
N VAL A 127 14.73 -8.05 23.42
CA VAL A 127 13.79 -8.60 22.46
C VAL A 127 14.32 -8.50 21.03
N GLN A 128 14.37 -9.64 20.35
CA GLN A 128 14.63 -9.74 18.93
C GLN A 128 13.44 -10.46 18.28
N LEU A 129 12.82 -9.84 17.27
CA LEU A 129 11.68 -10.39 16.56
C LEU A 129 12.03 -10.60 15.09
N SER A 130 12.02 -11.85 14.64
CA SER A 130 11.97 -12.21 13.24
C SER A 130 10.56 -12.71 12.93
N MET A 131 9.81 -11.98 12.11
CA MET A 131 8.43 -12.31 11.80
C MET A 131 8.18 -12.31 10.29
N ARG A 132 7.55 -13.39 9.79
CA ARG A 132 7.00 -13.43 8.43
C ARG A 132 5.49 -13.61 8.50
N ILE A 133 4.77 -12.73 7.84
CA ILE A 133 3.31 -12.74 7.72
C ILE A 133 2.98 -12.97 6.25
N GLU A 134 2.21 -14.02 5.97
CA GLU A 134 2.00 -14.47 4.59
C GLU A 134 0.62 -15.05 4.31
N GLY A 135 0.03 -14.66 3.18
CA GLY A 135 -1.20 -15.25 2.66
C GLY A 135 -2.47 -14.75 3.34
N PHE A 136 -2.52 -13.46 3.70
CA PHE A 136 -3.71 -12.85 4.30
C PHE A 136 -4.18 -11.62 3.53
N THR A 137 -5.50 -11.44 3.52
CA THR A 137 -6.12 -10.13 3.34
C THR A 137 -6.23 -9.41 4.69
N ILE A 138 -5.80 -8.14 4.76
CA ILE A 138 -6.04 -7.21 5.87
C ILE A 138 -7.02 -6.14 5.39
N THR A 139 -8.18 -6.07 6.04
CA THR A 139 -9.28 -5.15 5.68
C THR A 139 -9.99 -4.58 6.90
N GLY A 140 -10.88 -3.62 6.68
CA GLY A 140 -11.75 -3.07 7.73
C GLY A 140 -10.99 -2.32 8.82
N GLY A 141 -9.77 -1.86 8.54
CA GLY A 141 -9.02 -0.99 9.44
C GLY A 141 -9.55 0.45 9.43
N ASN A 142 -9.74 1.04 10.61
CA ASN A 142 -10.17 2.44 10.78
C ASN A 142 -9.52 3.09 12.02
N ASP A 143 -8.32 3.64 11.84
CA ASP A 143 -7.51 4.32 12.86
C ASP A 143 -6.68 5.46 12.24
N SER A 144 -6.33 6.50 13.01
CA SER A 144 -5.51 7.60 12.53
C SER A 144 -4.15 7.17 11.97
N PHE A 145 -3.57 6.08 12.45
CA PHE A 145 -2.21 5.65 12.07
C PHE A 145 -2.14 4.16 11.75
N GLY A 146 -1.86 3.79 10.50
CA GLY A 146 -1.74 2.39 10.09
C GLY A 146 -3.05 1.66 10.29
N SER A 147 -4.08 2.06 9.53
CA SER A 147 -5.44 1.51 9.69
C SER A 147 -5.50 0.03 9.43
N GLY A 148 -4.95 -0.46 8.31
CA GLY A 148 -4.77 -1.89 8.12
C GLY A 148 -3.72 -2.41 9.10
N VAL A 149 -2.48 -1.97 8.91
CA VAL A 149 -1.34 -2.38 9.76
C VAL A 149 -0.55 -1.19 10.25
N ARG A 150 -0.24 -1.19 11.54
CA ARG A 150 0.77 -0.30 12.12
C ARG A 150 1.97 -1.13 12.58
N VAL A 151 3.16 -0.71 12.16
CA VAL A 151 4.42 -1.32 12.58
C VAL A 151 5.29 -0.28 13.28
N LYS A 152 5.67 -0.56 14.52
CA LYS A 152 6.75 0.11 15.24
C LYS A 152 7.86 -0.89 15.48
N ALA A 153 8.96 -0.80 14.73
CA ALA A 153 10.03 -1.77 14.76
C ALA A 153 11.36 -1.14 15.22
N GLN A 154 11.96 -1.66 16.29
CA GLN A 154 13.30 -1.26 16.73
C GLN A 154 14.40 -2.01 15.96
N HIS A 155 15.67 -1.67 16.19
CA HIS A 155 16.85 -2.21 15.46
C HIS A 155 16.93 -3.74 15.33
N ARG A 156 16.33 -4.50 16.26
CA ARG A 156 16.37 -5.98 16.29
C ARG A 156 15.09 -6.64 15.76
N TYR A 157 14.27 -5.89 15.04
CA TYR A 157 13.03 -6.38 14.45
C TYR A 157 13.26 -6.54 12.93
N THR A 158 13.03 -7.75 12.45
CA THR A 158 13.01 -8.10 11.03
C THR A 158 11.61 -8.60 10.70
N ILE A 159 10.82 -7.81 9.97
CA ILE A 159 9.42 -8.14 9.64
C ILE A 159 9.24 -8.21 8.12
N VAL A 160 8.66 -9.30 7.65
CA VAL A 160 8.36 -9.53 6.24
C VAL A 160 6.86 -9.75 6.05
N PHE A 161 6.24 -8.88 5.26
CA PHE A 161 4.91 -9.07 4.69
C PHE A 161 5.08 -9.61 3.26
N ASP A 162 4.62 -10.83 3.00
CA ASP A 162 4.78 -11.50 1.70
C ASP A 162 3.45 -12.10 1.24
N HIS A 163 3.10 -11.96 -0.04
CA HIS A 163 1.81 -12.47 -0.55
C HIS A 163 0.63 -12.02 0.31
N MET A 164 0.53 -10.71 0.54
CA MET A 164 -0.54 -10.09 1.30
C MET A 164 -1.49 -9.31 0.39
N MET A 165 -2.72 -9.09 0.85
CA MET A 165 -3.62 -8.11 0.29
C MET A 165 -3.99 -7.10 1.38
N PHE A 166 -3.67 -5.82 1.19
CA PHE A 166 -4.10 -4.75 2.08
C PHE A 166 -5.16 -3.95 1.34
N GLU A 167 -6.42 -4.11 1.74
CA GLU A 167 -7.53 -3.50 1.03
C GLU A 167 -8.55 -2.83 1.94
N ASN A 168 -9.21 -1.79 1.43
CA ASN A 168 -10.36 -1.16 2.08
C ASN A 168 -10.10 -0.74 3.54
N ASN A 169 -8.89 -0.26 3.82
CA ASN A 169 -8.54 0.32 5.12
C ASN A 169 -8.57 1.85 5.03
N GLU A 170 -9.15 2.52 6.03
CA GLU A 170 -9.39 3.96 6.03
C GLU A 170 -8.75 4.63 7.25
N GLY A 171 -7.62 5.29 7.04
CA GLY A 171 -6.90 6.02 8.09
C GLY A 171 -7.05 7.52 7.99
N SER A 172 -7.39 8.19 9.09
CA SER A 172 -7.60 9.64 9.06
C SER A 172 -6.32 10.48 8.92
N SER A 173 -5.12 9.89 9.10
CA SER A 173 -3.85 10.65 9.02
C SER A 173 -2.74 9.95 8.22
N LEU A 174 -2.16 8.85 8.71
CA LEU A 174 -0.99 8.22 8.09
C LEU A 174 -1.24 6.73 7.81
N GLY A 175 -0.97 6.29 6.58
CA GLY A 175 -0.94 4.87 6.24
C GLY A 175 -2.30 4.20 6.32
N GLY A 176 -3.09 4.31 5.25
CA GLY A 176 -4.41 3.64 5.18
C GLY A 176 -4.23 2.12 5.22
N GLY A 177 -3.48 1.57 4.27
CA GLY A 177 -3.09 0.16 4.27
C GLY A 177 -2.07 -0.12 5.35
N LEU A 178 -0.89 0.50 5.26
CA LEU A 178 0.20 0.30 6.22
C LEU A 178 0.84 1.62 6.64
N TRP A 179 1.15 1.72 7.93
CA TRP A 179 2.11 2.69 8.45
C TRP A 179 3.29 1.98 9.12
N ILE A 180 4.49 2.27 8.63
CA ILE A 180 5.75 1.67 9.10
C ILE A 180 6.61 2.77 9.71
N SER A 181 6.98 2.58 10.97
CA SER A 181 7.93 3.41 11.72
C SER A 181 9.06 2.49 12.19
N CYS A 182 10.25 2.57 11.60
CA CYS A 182 11.28 1.55 11.79
C CYS A 182 12.71 2.06 11.97
N TYR A 183 13.38 1.48 12.97
CA TYR A 183 14.83 1.42 13.14
C TYR A 183 15.40 0.03 12.76
N GLY A 184 14.53 -0.97 12.59
CA GLY A 184 14.88 -2.33 12.14
C GLY A 184 14.68 -2.54 10.63
N GLU A 185 14.50 -3.80 10.23
CA GLU A 185 14.37 -4.21 8.84
C GLU A 185 12.92 -4.62 8.51
N ILE A 186 12.29 -3.92 7.57
CA ILE A 186 10.91 -4.20 7.13
C ILE A 186 10.90 -4.46 5.63
N THR A 187 10.26 -5.56 5.22
CA THR A 187 10.04 -5.85 3.80
C THR A 187 8.56 -6.05 3.54
N VAL A 188 8.03 -5.37 2.52
CA VAL A 188 6.69 -5.63 1.94
C VAL A 188 6.91 -6.10 0.51
N GLN A 189 6.49 -7.32 0.19
CA GLN A 189 6.74 -7.89 -1.13
C GLN A 189 5.64 -8.80 -1.65
N ASN A 190 5.60 -8.97 -2.97
CA ASN A 190 4.65 -9.86 -3.67
C ASN A 190 3.19 -9.64 -3.25
N SER A 191 2.84 -8.41 -2.88
CA SER A 191 1.57 -8.07 -2.24
C SER A 191 0.76 -7.11 -3.09
N THR A 192 -0.55 -7.08 -2.87
CA THR A 192 -1.46 -6.11 -3.47
C THR A 192 -1.92 -5.12 -2.40
N ILE A 193 -1.72 -3.83 -2.63
CA ILE A 193 -2.15 -2.73 -1.77
C ILE A 193 -3.16 -1.93 -2.56
N LYS A 194 -4.45 -2.03 -2.21
CA LYS A 194 -5.50 -1.39 -3.02
C LYS A 194 -6.62 -0.77 -2.22
N GLU A 195 -7.27 0.25 -2.78
CA GLU A 195 -8.49 0.84 -2.22
C GLU A 195 -8.36 1.35 -0.78
N ASN A 196 -7.13 1.58 -0.31
CA ASN A 196 -6.90 2.13 1.01
C ASN A 196 -6.99 3.66 0.94
N LYS A 197 -7.41 4.27 2.04
CA LYS A 197 -7.57 5.72 2.11
C LYS A 197 -6.80 6.30 3.29
N SER A 198 -6.01 7.36 3.06
CA SER A 198 -5.46 8.17 4.14
C SER A 198 -4.90 9.50 3.67
N GLN A 199 -4.89 10.51 4.54
CA GLN A 199 -4.34 11.84 4.25
C GLN A 199 -2.90 11.78 3.73
N PHE A 200 -2.06 10.91 4.31
CA PHE A 200 -0.70 10.71 3.83
C PHE A 200 -0.36 9.23 3.71
N GLY A 201 0.06 8.83 2.51
CA GLY A 201 0.48 7.45 2.23
C GLY A 201 -0.68 6.46 2.37
N ALA A 202 -1.79 6.72 1.68
CA ALA A 202 -2.99 5.90 1.69
C ALA A 202 -2.72 4.40 1.53
N GLY A 203 -1.83 4.01 0.61
CA GLY A 203 -1.35 2.63 0.50
C GLY A 203 -0.37 2.29 1.62
N ILE A 204 0.82 2.90 1.57
CA ILE A 204 1.87 2.73 2.57
C ILE A 204 2.46 4.10 2.92
N LYS A 205 2.60 4.38 4.21
CA LYS A 205 3.46 5.45 4.74
C LYS A 205 4.64 4.81 5.47
N MET A 206 5.87 5.20 5.11
CA MET A 206 7.10 4.73 5.76
C MET A 206 7.88 5.87 6.39
N GLU A 207 8.34 5.65 7.61
CA GLU A 207 9.21 6.51 8.40
C GLU A 207 10.39 5.66 8.87
N VAL A 208 11.47 5.70 8.09
CA VAL A 208 12.69 4.92 8.33
C VAL A 208 13.71 5.83 9.01
N TYR A 209 14.12 5.47 10.22
CA TYR A 209 15.09 6.22 11.00
C TYR A 209 16.53 5.70 10.77
N SER A 210 17.53 6.33 11.41
CA SER A 210 18.92 5.93 11.23
C SER A 210 19.12 4.45 11.57
N GLN A 211 19.78 3.71 10.66
CA GLN A 211 20.00 2.25 10.71
C GLN A 211 18.79 1.37 10.37
N GLY A 212 17.59 1.94 10.20
CA GLY A 212 16.44 1.22 9.66
C GLY A 212 16.59 0.94 8.17
N TYR A 213 15.98 -0.16 7.72
CA TYR A 213 15.89 -0.54 6.33
C TYR A 213 14.45 -0.92 5.99
N ALA A 214 13.87 -0.26 4.99
CA ALA A 214 12.56 -0.62 4.47
C ALA A 214 12.66 -0.96 2.98
N LYS A 215 12.10 -2.10 2.58
CA LYS A 215 12.05 -2.57 1.21
C LYS A 215 10.61 -2.80 0.77
N VAL A 216 10.23 -2.20 -0.34
CA VAL A 216 8.94 -2.43 -1.01
C VAL A 216 9.25 -2.95 -2.41
N ALA A 217 8.95 -4.22 -2.68
CA ALA A 217 9.35 -4.87 -3.92
C ALA A 217 8.26 -5.78 -4.50
N ASN A 218 8.08 -5.76 -5.82
CA ASN A 218 7.14 -6.65 -6.51
C ASN A 218 5.70 -6.55 -6.00
N ASN A 219 5.24 -5.34 -5.67
CA ASN A 219 3.88 -5.11 -5.19
C ASN A 219 3.03 -4.44 -6.27
N ILE A 220 1.72 -4.64 -6.18
CA ILE A 220 0.71 -3.93 -6.97
C ILE A 220 0.10 -2.85 -6.08
N PHE A 221 0.05 -1.61 -6.57
CA PHE A 221 -0.64 -0.50 -5.90
C PHE A 221 -1.76 0.02 -6.77
N GLU A 222 -2.99 -0.01 -6.26
CA GLU A 222 -4.18 0.33 -7.05
C GLU A 222 -5.17 1.16 -6.23
N ASN A 223 -5.64 2.30 -6.75
CA ASN A 223 -6.74 3.07 -6.14
C ASN A 223 -6.54 3.45 -4.65
N ASN A 224 -5.30 3.66 -4.20
CA ASN A 224 -5.04 4.18 -2.86
C ASN A 224 -5.06 5.71 -2.89
N ASN A 225 -5.94 6.35 -2.12
CA ASN A 225 -6.25 7.78 -2.26
C ASN A 225 -6.30 8.53 -0.93
N ASP A 226 -6.12 9.85 -0.97
CA ASP A 226 -6.46 10.69 0.18
C ASP A 226 -7.96 10.59 0.51
N ASN A 227 -8.31 10.67 1.80
CA ASN A 227 -9.69 10.78 2.28
C ASN A 227 -10.32 12.11 1.87
N ASP A 228 -9.50 13.13 1.62
CA ASP A 228 -9.90 14.43 1.10
C ASP A 228 -9.55 14.56 -0.39
N PRO A 229 -10.53 14.49 -1.30
CA PRO A 229 -10.30 14.68 -2.73
C PRO A 229 -9.71 16.06 -3.09
N SER A 230 -9.80 17.06 -2.20
CA SER A 230 -9.21 18.39 -2.41
C SER A 230 -7.70 18.43 -2.20
N ASN A 231 -7.13 17.42 -1.53
CA ASN A 231 -5.68 17.25 -1.38
C ASN A 231 -5.01 16.58 -2.58
N ASN A 232 -5.79 16.02 -3.52
CA ASN A 232 -5.25 15.80 -4.85
C ASN A 232 -4.96 17.19 -5.42
N HIS A 233 -3.69 17.55 -5.57
CA HIS A 233 -3.29 18.87 -6.06
C HIS A 233 -3.89 19.12 -7.44
N ILE A 234 -5.06 19.77 -7.46
CA ILE A 234 -5.62 20.34 -8.67
C ILE A 234 -4.81 21.60 -8.92
N ILE A 235 -3.93 21.57 -9.93
CA ILE A 235 -3.27 22.77 -10.41
C ILE A 235 -4.33 23.61 -11.13
N GLN A 236 -4.88 24.59 -10.44
CA GLN A 236 -5.90 25.49 -10.99
C GLN A 236 -5.22 26.71 -11.62
N GLY A 237 -5.47 26.92 -12.91
CA GLY A 237 -5.17 28.19 -13.59
C GLY A 237 -6.35 29.16 -13.47
N LYS A 238 -6.10 30.48 -13.58
CA LYS A 238 -7.18 31.43 -13.87
C LYS A 238 -7.65 31.21 -15.31
N SER A 239 -8.94 31.39 -15.59
CA SER A 239 -9.45 31.43 -16.96
C SER A 239 -8.59 32.36 -17.81
N TYR A 240 -8.06 31.83 -18.92
CA TYR A 240 -7.22 32.58 -19.84
C TYR A 240 -8.07 33.00 -21.05
N GLN A 241 -8.30 34.31 -21.17
CA GLN A 241 -8.87 34.93 -22.35
C GLN A 241 -7.79 35.78 -23.02
N GLU A 242 -7.60 35.58 -24.32
CA GLU A 242 -6.77 36.47 -25.12
C GLU A 242 -7.44 37.86 -25.19
N PHE A 243 -6.72 38.89 -24.78
CA PHE A 243 -7.11 40.27 -25.08
C PHE A 243 -6.36 40.72 -26.33
N PHE A 244 -7.07 40.82 -27.46
CA PHE A 244 -6.52 41.47 -28.65
C PHE A 244 -6.41 42.97 -28.37
N SER A 245 -5.23 43.43 -27.94
CA SER A 245 -4.99 44.86 -27.78
C SER A 245 -4.95 45.50 -29.16
N SER A 246 -5.95 46.31 -29.49
CA SER A 246 -6.00 47.11 -30.72
C SER A 246 -4.96 48.24 -30.77
N LEU A 247 -3.89 48.18 -29.97
CA LEU A 247 -2.89 49.23 -29.85
C LEU A 247 -1.82 49.19 -30.95
N ILE A 248 -1.77 48.11 -31.77
CA ILE A 248 -1.00 48.07 -33.02
C ILE A 248 -1.89 47.46 -34.12
N PRO A 249 -2.20 48.17 -35.23
CA PRO A 249 -3.18 47.72 -36.23
C PRO A 249 -2.82 46.45 -37.04
N MET A 250 -1.74 45.73 -36.72
CA MET A 250 -1.16 44.71 -37.60
C MET A 250 -0.69 43.44 -36.88
N ALA A 251 -0.90 43.29 -35.57
CA ALA A 251 -0.49 42.07 -34.85
C ALA A 251 -1.47 41.70 -33.74
N ASN A 252 -2.56 41.07 -34.12
CA ASN A 252 -3.35 40.27 -33.19
C ASN A 252 -2.58 38.97 -32.94
N SER A 253 -2.02 38.77 -31.75
CA SER A 253 -1.40 37.50 -31.36
C SER A 253 -2.46 36.56 -30.78
N THR A 254 -2.69 35.43 -31.44
CA THR A 254 -3.57 34.35 -30.95
C THR A 254 -2.74 33.25 -30.29
N LEU A 255 -3.16 32.73 -29.15
CA LEU A 255 -2.60 31.53 -28.53
C LEU A 255 -2.99 30.32 -29.41
N THR A 256 -2.01 29.79 -30.13
CA THR A 256 -2.24 28.66 -31.04
C THR A 256 -2.08 27.30 -30.37
N LYS A 257 -1.28 27.24 -29.30
CA LYS A 257 -0.89 26.01 -28.61
C LYS A 257 -0.54 26.28 -27.14
N LEU A 258 -1.02 25.42 -26.24
CA LEU A 258 -0.53 25.31 -24.87
C LEU A 258 -0.13 23.85 -24.62
N THR A 259 1.11 23.61 -24.23
CA THR A 259 1.64 22.26 -23.98
C THR A 259 2.04 22.15 -22.52
N LEU A 260 1.58 21.07 -21.87
CA LEU A 260 2.09 20.60 -20.60
C LEU A 260 3.30 19.70 -20.87
N GLU A 261 4.45 20.05 -20.32
CA GLU A 261 5.64 19.22 -20.33
C GLU A 261 5.96 18.78 -18.90
N MET A 262 6.33 17.52 -18.75
CA MET A 262 6.65 16.93 -17.46
C MET A 262 7.86 16.03 -17.62
N GLU A 263 8.80 16.17 -16.68
CA GLU A 263 9.92 15.25 -16.55
C GLU A 263 9.55 14.16 -15.56
N VAL A 264 9.68 12.91 -15.97
CA VAL A 264 9.45 11.71 -15.15
C VAL A 264 10.79 11.08 -14.84
N ASP A 265 11.11 10.96 -13.55
CA ASP A 265 12.33 10.35 -13.06
C ASP A 265 12.02 8.95 -12.49
N ASP A 266 12.56 7.93 -13.16
CA ASP A 266 12.45 6.52 -12.76
C ASP A 266 13.79 6.11 -12.13
N PRO A 267 13.81 5.51 -10.91
CA PRO A 267 15.05 5.05 -10.29
C PRO A 267 15.86 4.12 -11.20
N GLY A 268 17.06 4.56 -11.60
CA GLY A 268 17.96 3.79 -12.47
C GLY A 268 17.70 3.94 -13.97
N LYS A 269 16.85 4.88 -14.39
CA LYS A 269 16.71 5.31 -15.79
C LYS A 269 17.06 6.80 -15.94
N GLU A 270 17.32 7.20 -17.17
CA GLU A 270 17.42 8.61 -17.51
C GLU A 270 16.03 9.26 -17.43
N PRO A 271 15.91 10.51 -16.95
CA PRO A 271 14.65 11.23 -16.93
C PRO A 271 14.00 11.30 -18.32
N GLU A 272 12.69 11.03 -18.37
CA GLU A 272 11.91 11.07 -19.61
C GLU A 272 10.96 12.28 -19.60
N VAL A 273 11.03 13.11 -20.64
CA VAL A 273 10.08 14.22 -20.82
C VAL A 273 8.84 13.72 -21.54
N ARG A 274 7.69 13.79 -20.86
CA ARG A 274 6.35 13.55 -21.41
C ARG A 274 5.68 14.88 -21.71
N SER A 275 5.04 14.99 -22.87
CA SER A 275 4.31 16.20 -23.27
C SER A 275 2.88 15.90 -23.68
N ARG A 276 1.96 16.81 -23.34
CA ARG A 276 0.55 16.77 -23.77
C ARG A 276 0.07 18.16 -24.10
N ASP A 277 -0.58 18.31 -25.26
CA ASP A 277 -1.18 19.58 -25.66
C ASP A 277 -2.51 19.77 -24.92
N LEU A 278 -2.57 20.81 -24.07
CA LEU A 278 -3.77 21.23 -23.34
C LEU A 278 -4.70 22.06 -24.23
N LEU A 279 -4.12 22.76 -25.22
CA LEU A 279 -4.84 23.50 -26.25
C LEU A 279 -4.09 23.35 -27.58
N ASP A 280 -4.81 23.00 -28.64
CA ASP A 280 -4.29 23.01 -30.02
C ASP A 280 -5.35 23.50 -31.01
N ARG A 281 -5.26 24.79 -31.40
CA ARG A 281 -6.22 25.44 -32.31
C ARG A 281 -5.89 25.29 -33.78
N VAL A 282 -4.63 25.01 -34.10
CA VAL A 282 -4.18 24.79 -35.48
C VAL A 282 -4.50 23.36 -35.88
N GLY A 283 -4.36 22.41 -34.96
CA GLY A 283 -4.54 20.99 -35.22
C GLY A 283 -3.42 20.42 -36.10
N TYR A 284 -3.22 19.11 -36.00
CA TYR A 284 -2.19 18.40 -36.77
C TYR A 284 -2.34 18.64 -38.29
N ALA A 285 -3.56 18.53 -38.82
CA ALA A 285 -3.84 18.64 -40.24
C ALA A 285 -3.50 20.02 -40.82
N ALA A 286 -3.81 21.11 -40.12
CA ALA A 286 -3.51 22.46 -40.63
C ALA A 286 -2.01 22.79 -40.56
N ARG A 287 -1.27 22.23 -39.58
CA ARG A 287 0.20 22.34 -39.53
C ARG A 287 0.88 21.65 -40.71
N HIS A 288 0.28 20.59 -41.24
CA HIS A 288 0.79 19.84 -42.39
C HIS A 288 0.16 20.31 -43.72
N GLY A 289 -0.53 21.46 -43.72
CA GLY A 289 -1.10 22.07 -44.93
C GLY A 289 -2.34 21.35 -45.50
N THR A 290 -2.90 20.39 -44.76
CA THR A 290 -4.04 19.57 -45.19
C THR A 290 -5.39 20.11 -44.73
N ALA A 291 -5.41 21.12 -43.87
CA ALA A 291 -6.62 21.81 -43.40
C ALA A 291 -6.35 23.30 -43.13
N LYS A 292 -7.43 24.09 -42.97
CA LYS A 292 -7.33 25.46 -42.45
C LYS A 292 -7.53 25.47 -40.93
N PRO A 293 -6.84 26.33 -40.17
CA PRO A 293 -7.10 26.51 -38.74
C PRO A 293 -8.55 26.91 -38.46
N LYS A 294 -9.09 26.51 -37.31
CA LYS A 294 -10.43 26.94 -36.90
C LYS A 294 -10.43 28.44 -36.55
N PRO A 295 -11.52 29.17 -36.83
CA PRO A 295 -11.66 30.57 -36.40
C PRO A 295 -11.65 30.68 -34.87
N VAL A 296 -11.09 31.77 -34.35
CA VAL A 296 -11.00 32.05 -32.91
C VAL A 296 -12.33 32.61 -32.43
N ASP A 297 -12.93 31.97 -31.43
CA ASP A 297 -14.06 32.53 -30.69
C ASP A 297 -13.55 33.57 -29.69
N THR A 298 -13.98 34.82 -29.87
CA THR A 298 -13.59 35.96 -29.01
C THR A 298 -14.54 36.20 -27.85
N GLN A 299 -15.68 35.49 -27.81
CA GLN A 299 -16.69 35.63 -26.76
C GLN A 299 -16.55 34.57 -25.67
N LYS A 300 -15.77 33.50 -25.90
CA LYS A 300 -15.56 32.41 -24.95
C LYS A 300 -14.08 32.24 -24.60
N PRO A 301 -13.75 31.88 -23.34
CA PRO A 301 -12.39 31.54 -22.92
C PRO A 301 -11.79 30.43 -23.76
N ALA A 302 -10.47 30.51 -24.01
CA ALA A 302 -9.74 29.47 -24.72
C ALA A 302 -9.59 28.19 -23.90
N ILE A 303 -9.52 28.35 -22.57
CA ILE A 303 -9.50 27.30 -21.56
C ILE A 303 -10.38 27.76 -20.39
N THR A 304 -11.16 26.86 -19.80
CA THR A 304 -12.02 27.16 -18.64
C THR A 304 -11.63 26.33 -17.42
N GLU A 305 -12.10 26.73 -16.23
CA GLU A 305 -11.91 25.96 -14.98
C GLU A 305 -12.54 24.55 -15.01
N PHE A 306 -13.41 24.29 -15.99
CA PHE A 306 -14.07 22.99 -16.19
C PHE A 306 -13.29 22.07 -17.13
N GLU A 307 -12.26 22.58 -17.83
CA GLU A 307 -11.37 21.77 -18.66
C GLU A 307 -10.31 21.11 -17.77
N GLN A 308 -10.51 19.83 -17.50
CA GLN A 308 -9.60 19.02 -16.70
C GLN A 308 -8.75 18.13 -17.61
N THR A 309 -7.44 18.10 -17.37
CA THR A 309 -6.53 17.11 -17.98
C THR A 309 -6.02 16.19 -16.89
N THR A 310 -6.32 14.89 -17.02
CA THR A 310 -5.83 13.87 -16.10
C THR A 310 -4.55 13.23 -16.65
N LEU A 311 -3.63 12.93 -15.75
CA LEU A 311 -2.38 12.24 -16.06
C LEU A 311 -2.33 10.94 -15.25
N PHE A 312 -2.18 9.84 -15.95
CA PHE A 312 -2.06 8.52 -15.34
C PHE A 312 -0.60 8.16 -15.18
N ILE A 313 -0.16 8.06 -13.94
CA ILE A 313 1.15 7.51 -13.61
C ILE A 313 0.90 6.10 -13.11
N THR A 314 1.00 5.12 -14.03
CA THR A 314 0.86 3.72 -13.68
C THR A 314 2.21 3.19 -13.17
N PRO A 315 2.26 2.53 -12.00
CA PRO A 315 3.43 1.74 -11.64
C PRO A 315 3.58 0.60 -12.66
N GLY A 316 4.81 0.31 -13.09
CA GLY A 316 5.14 -0.45 -14.30
C GLY A 316 4.75 -1.93 -14.38
N LEU A 317 3.80 -2.41 -13.57
CA LEU A 317 3.27 -3.78 -13.68
C LEU A 317 1.73 -3.78 -13.57
N ILE A 318 1.05 -3.97 -14.71
CA ILE A 318 -0.40 -4.24 -14.74
C ILE A 318 -0.59 -5.75 -14.83
N SER A 319 -1.27 -6.33 -13.84
CA SER A 319 -1.70 -7.73 -13.84
C SER A 319 -2.96 -7.89 -14.69
N TRP A 320 -2.98 -8.87 -15.59
CA TRP A 320 -4.14 -9.17 -16.46
C TRP A 320 -5.41 -9.55 -15.67
N GLY A 321 -5.29 -9.99 -14.42
CA GLY A 321 -6.44 -10.34 -13.57
C GLY A 321 -7.27 -9.15 -13.09
N GLY A 322 -6.74 -7.92 -13.13
CA GLY A 322 -7.50 -6.71 -12.81
C GLY A 322 -8.31 -6.14 -13.98
N VAL A 323 -8.12 -6.67 -15.19
CA VAL A 323 -8.70 -6.08 -16.42
C VAL A 323 -10.21 -6.25 -16.50
N GLU A 324 -10.77 -7.38 -16.07
CA GLU A 324 -12.23 -7.62 -16.11
C GLU A 324 -13.02 -6.67 -15.18
N PRO A 325 -12.65 -6.52 -13.88
CA PRO A 325 -13.29 -5.53 -13.01
C PRO A 325 -13.17 -4.08 -13.52
N LEU A 326 -12.00 -3.72 -14.09
CA LEU A 326 -11.78 -2.39 -14.68
C LEU A 326 -12.69 -2.16 -15.90
N GLN A 327 -12.87 -3.16 -16.76
CA GLN A 327 -13.77 -3.09 -17.92
C GLN A 327 -15.24 -2.90 -17.49
N GLU A 328 -15.68 -3.58 -16.43
CA GLU A 328 -17.04 -3.42 -15.90
C GLU A 328 -17.26 -2.04 -15.27
N ALA A 329 -16.29 -1.54 -14.50
CA ALA A 329 -16.34 -0.18 -13.96
C ALA A 329 -16.34 0.88 -15.08
N LEU A 330 -15.53 0.69 -16.13
CA LEU A 330 -15.50 1.56 -17.30
C LEU A 330 -16.85 1.57 -18.03
N ARG A 331 -17.51 0.42 -18.16
CA ARG A 331 -18.85 0.30 -18.77
C ARG A 331 -19.88 1.08 -17.96
N ASN A 332 -19.93 0.88 -16.64
CA ASN A 332 -20.89 1.55 -15.77
C ASN A 332 -20.72 3.07 -15.76
N LEU A 333 -19.47 3.56 -15.72
CA LEU A 333 -19.21 5.00 -15.78
C LEU A 333 -19.54 5.59 -17.15
N SER A 334 -19.29 4.85 -18.24
CA SER A 334 -19.67 5.27 -19.60
C SER A 334 -21.19 5.40 -19.74
N GLU A 335 -21.96 4.52 -19.12
CA GLU A 335 -23.43 4.63 -19.08
C GLU A 335 -23.88 5.87 -18.31
N GLN A 336 -23.31 6.15 -17.13
CA GLN A 336 -23.60 7.37 -16.35
C GLN A 336 -23.24 8.65 -17.11
N ALA A 337 -22.09 8.65 -17.78
CA ALA A 337 -21.64 9.73 -18.65
C ALA A 337 -22.64 10.02 -19.78
N ASN A 338 -23.19 8.99 -20.41
CA ASN A 338 -24.16 9.12 -21.48
C ASN A 338 -25.49 9.71 -21.00
N VAL A 339 -25.94 9.36 -19.79
CA VAL A 339 -27.16 9.93 -19.19
C VAL A 339 -27.04 11.43 -18.96
N LEU A 340 -25.84 11.92 -18.65
CA LEU A 340 -25.58 13.34 -18.40
C LEU A 340 -25.24 14.14 -19.66
N ALA A 341 -24.85 13.48 -20.77
CA ALA A 341 -24.36 14.13 -21.98
C ALA A 341 -25.33 15.19 -22.53
N SER A 342 -26.60 14.82 -22.75
CA SER A 342 -27.59 15.75 -23.31
C SER A 342 -27.92 16.93 -22.38
N LYS A 343 -27.77 16.76 -21.06
CA LYS A 343 -27.97 17.83 -20.08
C LYS A 343 -26.80 18.81 -20.11
N VAL A 344 -25.58 18.30 -20.23
CA VAL A 344 -24.36 19.09 -20.32
C VAL A 344 -24.33 19.88 -21.63
N ASP A 345 -24.69 19.27 -22.74
CA ASP A 345 -24.77 19.96 -24.05
C ASP A 345 -25.70 21.17 -23.97
N ALA A 346 -26.88 21.02 -23.35
CA ALA A 346 -27.83 22.10 -23.13
C ALA A 346 -27.31 23.21 -22.19
N VAL A 347 -26.40 22.88 -21.26
CA VAL A 347 -25.74 23.87 -20.40
C VAL A 347 -24.64 24.61 -21.16
N MET A 348 -23.85 23.91 -21.98
CA MET A 348 -22.73 24.45 -22.74
C MET A 348 -23.16 25.41 -23.87
N GLU A 349 -24.43 25.35 -24.29
CA GLU A 349 -25.05 26.31 -25.20
C GLU A 349 -25.36 27.66 -24.52
N LYS A 350 -25.49 27.69 -23.19
CA LYS A 350 -25.73 28.93 -22.43
C LYS A 350 -24.44 29.74 -22.28
N ASP A 351 -24.58 31.04 -22.08
CA ASP A 351 -23.48 31.89 -21.61
C ASP A 351 -23.02 31.41 -20.22
N PRO A 352 -21.72 31.08 -20.02
CA PRO A 352 -21.17 30.69 -18.72
C PRO A 352 -21.45 31.69 -17.58
N ALA A 353 -21.61 32.98 -17.89
CA ALA A 353 -21.95 34.00 -16.89
C ALA A 353 -23.40 33.86 -16.36
N GLN A 354 -24.26 33.11 -17.07
CA GLN A 354 -25.67 32.88 -16.73
C GLN A 354 -25.90 31.49 -16.12
N TRP A 355 -24.85 30.71 -15.85
CA TRP A 355 -24.99 29.37 -15.28
C TRP A 355 -25.51 29.40 -13.84
N THR A 356 -26.60 28.68 -13.63
CA THR A 356 -27.16 28.46 -12.30
C THR A 356 -26.29 27.51 -11.46
N ALA A 357 -26.56 27.41 -10.15
CA ALA A 357 -25.88 26.44 -9.30
C ALA A 357 -26.13 24.98 -9.76
N GLU A 358 -27.30 24.72 -10.34
CA GLU A 358 -27.68 23.41 -10.88
C GLU A 358 -26.92 23.10 -12.18
N ASP A 359 -26.80 24.08 -13.08
CA ASP A 359 -25.99 23.96 -14.30
C ASP A 359 -24.52 23.61 -13.96
N LYS A 360 -23.94 24.30 -12.97
CA LYS A 360 -22.57 24.04 -12.49
C LYS A 360 -22.41 22.65 -11.90
N ASN A 361 -23.40 22.17 -11.14
CA ASN A 361 -23.37 20.83 -10.55
C ASN A 361 -23.43 19.74 -11.62
N ILE A 362 -24.28 19.89 -12.65
CA ILE A 362 -24.38 18.92 -13.75
C ILE A 362 -23.07 18.82 -14.54
N VAL A 363 -22.45 19.97 -14.85
CA VAL A 363 -21.14 20.01 -15.51
C VAL A 363 -20.07 19.36 -14.63
N LYS A 364 -20.03 19.69 -13.33
CA LYS A 364 -19.09 19.11 -12.37
C LYS A 364 -19.25 17.59 -12.24
N GLU A 365 -20.48 17.09 -12.17
CA GLU A 365 -20.78 15.67 -12.06
C GLU A 365 -20.33 14.92 -13.33
N ARG A 366 -20.62 15.46 -14.52
CA ARG A 366 -20.14 14.90 -15.79
C ARG A 366 -18.61 14.88 -15.86
N THR A 367 -17.96 15.97 -15.43
CA THR A 367 -16.49 16.06 -15.39
C THR A 367 -15.90 15.02 -14.46
N ASN A 368 -16.47 14.82 -13.27
CA ASN A 368 -16.04 13.79 -12.33
C ASN A 368 -16.15 12.38 -12.93
N ILE A 369 -17.27 12.07 -13.60
CA ILE A 369 -17.45 10.78 -14.26
C ILE A 369 -16.47 10.61 -15.42
N SER A 370 -16.26 11.64 -16.25
CA SER A 370 -15.23 11.59 -17.31
C SER A 370 -13.85 11.31 -16.72
N CYS A 371 -13.49 11.94 -15.60
CA CYS A 371 -12.22 11.68 -14.93
C CYS A 371 -12.12 10.23 -14.43
N SER A 372 -13.21 9.68 -13.89
CA SER A 372 -13.26 8.27 -13.47
C SER A 372 -13.15 7.30 -14.66
N ILE A 373 -13.72 7.63 -15.82
CA ILE A 373 -13.54 6.83 -17.06
C ILE A 373 -12.09 6.89 -17.51
N GLU A 374 -11.50 8.08 -17.60
CA GLU A 374 -10.09 8.23 -17.96
C GLU A 374 -9.17 7.50 -16.97
N ARG A 375 -9.52 7.45 -15.68
CA ARG A 375 -8.76 6.70 -14.65
C ARG A 375 -8.72 5.20 -14.84
N LEU A 376 -9.74 4.62 -15.47
CA LEU A 376 -9.90 3.17 -15.62
C LEU A 376 -9.50 2.65 -17.00
N GLY A 377 -9.43 3.52 -18.02
CA GLY A 377 -9.07 3.18 -19.40
C GLY A 377 -7.68 3.68 -19.77
#